data_AF-A0A374UE84-F1
#
_entry.id   AF-A0A374UE84-F1
#
_cell.length_a   1.000
_cell.length_b   1.000
_cell.length_c   1.000
_cell.angle_alpha   90.00
_cell.angle_beta   90.00
_cell.angle_gamma   90.00
#
_symmetry.space_group_name_H-M   'P 1'
#
loop_
_entity.id
_entity.type
_entity.pdbx_description
1 polymer ?
#
loop_
_entity_poly.entity_id
_entity_poly.type
_entity_poly.pdbx_seq_one_letter_code
_entity_poly.pdbx_strand_id
1 'polypeptide(L)'
;MKQRFTYDCVLIKEDDGYCASFPQVPGAFADGDTREEAIAHAIEALMAFLADDLNNGRAPAGYERSAEVVALSVEIDHEDAREAACRTFKDAAADLRVSAPRITALVKAGKLDVELVDGRRMITIDSIERYAAQERHAGRPKKFVAVQ
;
A
#
# COMPACT_ATOMS: atom_id res chain seq x y z
N MET A 1 -3.81 42.94 -17.05
CA MET A 1 -4.97 42.51 -16.24
C MET A 1 -4.45 41.49 -15.22
N LYS A 2 -4.75 41.63 -13.92
CA LYS A 2 -4.40 40.60 -12.93
C LYS A 2 -5.54 39.56 -12.89
N GLN A 3 -5.19 38.29 -13.01
CA GLN A 3 -6.11 37.17 -12.82
C GLN A 3 -5.89 36.59 -11.41
N ARG A 4 -6.95 36.06 -10.80
CA ARG A 4 -6.88 35.40 -9.49
C ARG A 4 -7.21 33.93 -9.67
N PHE A 5 -6.34 33.07 -9.15
CA PHE A 5 -6.51 31.63 -9.11
C PHE A 5 -6.57 31.17 -7.64
N THR A 6 -7.29 30.08 -7.39
CA THR A 6 -7.46 29.48 -6.07
C THR A 6 -7.25 27.98 -6.22
N TYR A 7 -6.49 27.37 -5.31
CA TYR A 7 -6.22 25.93 -5.27
C TYR A 7 -6.18 25.47 -3.81
N ASP A 8 -6.42 24.18 -3.57
CA ASP A 8 -6.24 23.62 -2.25
C ASP A 8 -4.75 23.38 -2.00
N CYS A 9 -4.24 23.86 -0.87
CA CYS A 9 -2.89 23.54 -0.39
C CYS A 9 -3.00 22.55 0.75
N VAL A 10 -2.41 21.36 0.57
CA VAL A 10 -2.32 20.33 1.60
C VAL A 10 -0.99 20.48 2.31
N LEU A 11 -1.05 20.72 3.62
CA LEU A 11 0.11 20.80 4.50
C LEU A 11 0.24 19.50 5.28
N ILE A 12 1.38 18.84 5.14
CA ILE A 12 1.76 17.65 5.89
C ILE A 12 2.86 18.07 6.87
N LYS A 13 2.66 17.79 8.16
CA LYS A 13 3.70 18.00 9.17
C LYS A 13 4.74 16.88 9.06
N GLU A 14 6.02 17.26 9.03
CA GLU A 14 7.16 16.35 9.03
C GLU A 14 7.95 16.50 10.34
N ASP A 15 9.07 15.78 10.48
CA ASP A 15 9.86 15.74 11.72
C ASP A 15 10.48 17.11 12.07
N ASP A 16 10.92 17.87 11.06
CA ASP A 16 11.60 19.15 11.18
C ASP A 16 10.90 20.32 10.45
N GLY A 17 9.66 20.13 9.99
CA GLY A 17 8.93 21.20 9.30
C GLY A 17 7.58 20.79 8.74
N TYR A 18 7.23 21.40 7.61
CA TYR A 18 6.02 21.15 6.86
C TYR A 18 6.31 21.01 5.37
N CYS A 19 5.69 20.02 4.74
CA CYS A 19 5.62 19.89 3.30
C CYS A 19 4.25 20.37 2.80
N ALA A 20 4.25 21.19 1.76
CA ALA A 20 3.09 21.75 1.12
C ALA A 20 2.96 21.18 -0.30
N SER A 21 1.76 20.80 -0.69
CA SER A 21 1.47 20.30 -2.05
C SER A 21 0.10 20.74 -2.54
N PHE A 22 -0.07 20.76 -3.87
CA PHE A 22 -1.32 21.14 -4.52
C PHE A 22 -1.87 19.93 -5.31
N PRO A 23 -2.90 19.23 -4.81
CA PRO A 23 -3.44 18.07 -5.51
C PRO A 23 -3.92 18.38 -6.94
N GLN A 24 -4.43 19.61 -7.17
CA GLN A 24 -4.86 20.07 -8.50
C GLN A 24 -3.70 20.42 -9.45
N VAL A 25 -2.48 20.60 -8.93
CA VAL A 25 -1.30 20.98 -9.70
C VAL A 25 -0.17 20.00 -9.38
N PRO A 26 -0.20 18.78 -9.95
CA PRO A 26 0.82 17.77 -9.70
C PRO A 26 2.22 18.30 -10.04
N GLY A 27 3.15 18.13 -9.11
CA GLY A 27 4.52 18.63 -9.23
C GLY A 27 4.76 19.99 -8.57
N ALA A 28 3.72 20.74 -8.20
CA ALA A 28 3.87 21.92 -7.36
C ALA A 28 3.96 21.50 -5.89
N PHE A 29 5.15 21.60 -5.31
CA PHE A 29 5.42 21.32 -3.90
C PHE A 29 6.43 22.33 -3.35
N ALA A 30 6.41 22.49 -2.03
CA ALA A 30 7.36 23.29 -1.29
C ALA A 30 7.48 22.77 0.14
N ASP A 31 8.57 23.09 0.82
CA ASP A 31 8.79 22.77 2.22
C ASP A 31 9.10 24.05 3.02
N GLY A 32 9.04 23.95 4.34
CA GLY A 32 9.51 25.00 5.24
C GLY A 32 9.60 24.53 6.69
N ASP A 33 10.57 25.07 7.43
CA ASP A 33 10.82 24.73 8.84
C ASP A 33 9.60 25.09 9.72
N THR A 34 8.85 26.11 9.33
CA THR A 34 7.59 26.50 9.95
C THR A 34 6.40 26.36 9.00
N ARG A 35 5.19 26.27 9.58
CA ARG A 35 3.95 26.23 8.80
C ARG A 35 3.81 27.46 7.91
N GLU A 36 4.16 28.63 8.43
CA GLU A 36 4.06 29.90 7.73
C GLU A 36 5.07 29.99 6.58
N GLU A 37 6.30 29.51 6.76
CA GLU A 37 7.30 29.42 5.69
C GLU A 37 6.86 28.45 4.59
N ALA A 38 6.37 27.26 4.96
CA ALA A 38 5.86 26.31 3.98
C ALA A 38 4.72 26.90 3.14
N ILE A 39 3.81 27.69 3.74
CA ILE A 39 2.76 28.40 3.01
C ILE A 39 3.35 29.47 2.07
N ALA A 40 4.33 30.25 2.52
CA ALA A 40 4.98 31.27 1.70
C ALA A 40 5.68 30.64 0.47
N HIS A 41 6.47 29.60 0.69
CA HIS A 41 7.15 28.87 -0.38
C HIS A 41 6.15 28.15 -1.31
N ALA A 42 5.05 27.63 -0.79
CA ALA A 42 4.00 27.02 -1.59
C ALA A 42 3.34 28.03 -2.55
N ILE A 43 3.14 29.28 -2.11
CA ILE A 43 2.63 30.35 -2.98
C ILE A 43 3.62 30.60 -4.13
N GLU A 44 4.92 30.64 -3.85
CA GLU A 44 5.97 30.82 -4.88
C GLU A 44 6.01 29.66 -5.88
N ALA A 45 5.98 28.41 -5.38
CA ALA A 45 5.94 27.22 -6.21
C ALA A 45 4.70 27.22 -7.12
N LEU A 46 3.51 27.49 -6.57
CA LEU A 46 2.28 27.56 -7.34
C LEU A 46 2.36 28.66 -8.41
N MET A 47 2.86 29.85 -8.07
CA MET A 47 3.03 30.93 -9.04
C MET A 47 3.95 30.53 -10.20
N ALA A 48 5.03 29.80 -9.94
CA ALA A 48 5.94 29.34 -10.98
C ALA A 48 5.26 28.39 -11.98
N PHE A 49 4.45 27.44 -11.49
CA PHE A 49 3.68 26.53 -12.35
C PHE A 49 2.62 27.27 -13.18
N LEU A 50 1.86 28.17 -12.56
CA LEU A 50 0.85 28.95 -13.28
C LEU A 50 1.48 29.89 -14.32
N ALA A 51 2.64 30.47 -14.01
CA ALA A 51 3.39 31.30 -14.95
C ALA A 51 3.88 30.48 -16.14
N ASP A 52 4.39 29.26 -15.92
CA ASP A 52 4.80 28.36 -17.00
C ASP A 52 3.62 28.01 -17.91
N ASP A 53 2.45 27.66 -17.36
CA ASP A 53 1.25 27.39 -18.17
C ASP A 53 0.87 28.59 -19.04
N LEU A 54 0.80 29.78 -18.44
CA LEU A 54 0.46 31.01 -19.16
C LEU A 54 1.49 31.35 -20.25
N ASN A 55 2.79 31.19 -19.97
CA ASN A 55 3.87 31.46 -20.93
C ASN A 55 3.84 30.49 -22.11
N ASN A 56 3.37 29.27 -21.90
CA ASN A 56 3.24 28.25 -22.94
C ASN A 56 1.84 28.20 -23.58
N GLY A 57 0.97 29.17 -23.28
CA GLY A 57 -0.39 29.23 -23.83
C GLY A 57 -1.33 28.11 -23.36
N ARG A 58 -0.99 27.43 -22.25
CA ARG A 58 -1.86 26.46 -21.59
C ARG A 58 -2.78 27.17 -20.62
N ALA A 59 -4.02 26.70 -20.54
CA ALA A 59 -4.93 27.16 -19.51
C ALA A 59 -4.51 26.54 -18.18
N PRO A 60 -4.33 27.34 -17.10
CA PRO A 60 -4.10 26.80 -15.77
C PRO A 60 -5.22 25.85 -15.35
N ALA A 61 -4.88 24.85 -14.53
CA ALA A 61 -5.86 23.90 -14.00
C ALA A 61 -7.05 24.63 -13.35
N GLY A 62 -8.27 24.14 -13.56
CA GLY A 62 -9.46 24.69 -12.91
C GLY A 62 -9.44 24.40 -11.40
N TYR A 63 -10.11 25.26 -10.62
CA TYR A 63 -10.34 24.97 -9.20
C TYR A 63 -11.47 23.96 -9.03
N GLU A 64 -11.15 22.82 -8.45
CA GLU A 64 -12.10 21.86 -7.89
C GLU A 64 -11.55 21.41 -6.54
N ARG A 65 -12.41 21.30 -5.52
CA ARG A 65 -11.99 20.79 -4.22
C ARG A 65 -11.67 19.30 -4.36
N SER A 66 -10.42 18.92 -4.15
CA SER A 66 -9.92 17.58 -4.48
C SER A 66 -9.33 16.81 -3.30
N ALA A 67 -9.31 17.39 -2.10
CA ALA A 67 -8.80 16.74 -0.90
C ALA A 67 -9.68 17.04 0.33
N GLU A 68 -9.88 16.01 1.16
CA GLU A 68 -10.48 16.09 2.49
C GLU A 68 -9.66 15.23 3.45
N VAL A 69 -9.33 15.78 4.63
CA VAL A 69 -8.59 15.07 5.69
C VAL A 69 -9.54 14.83 6.84
N VAL A 70 -9.77 13.55 7.16
CA VAL A 70 -10.65 13.11 8.25
C VAL A 70 -9.90 12.20 9.21
N ALA A 71 -10.18 12.33 10.50
CA ALA A 71 -9.70 11.39 11.51
C ALA A 71 -10.63 10.19 11.56
N LEU A 72 -10.07 8.98 11.47
CA LEU A 72 -10.79 7.72 11.66
C LEU A 72 -10.24 7.02 12.89
N SER A 73 -11.14 6.58 13.76
CA SER A 73 -10.81 5.73 14.90
C SER A 73 -11.26 4.31 14.60
N VAL A 74 -10.39 3.34 14.84
CA VAL A 74 -10.68 1.91 14.71
C VAL A 74 -10.36 1.22 16.03
N GLU A 75 -11.19 0.26 16.42
CA GLU A 75 -10.92 -0.66 17.50
C GLU A 75 -10.44 -1.98 16.89
N ILE A 76 -9.42 -2.57 17.49
CA ILE A 76 -8.88 -3.86 17.08
C ILE A 76 -8.68 -4.72 18.32
N ASP A 77 -9.16 -5.95 18.27
CA ASP A 77 -8.88 -6.93 19.31
C ASP A 77 -7.84 -7.98 18.85
N HIS A 78 -7.57 -8.96 19.73
CA HIS A 78 -6.63 -10.02 19.40
C HIS A 78 -7.14 -10.95 18.30
N GLU A 79 -8.45 -11.14 18.16
CA GLU A 79 -9.05 -11.98 17.13
C GLU A 79 -8.92 -11.32 15.76
N ASP A 80 -9.21 -10.02 15.66
CA ASP A 80 -9.00 -9.22 14.45
C ASP A 80 -7.54 -9.29 13.97
N ALA A 81 -6.60 -9.18 14.91
CA ALA A 81 -5.17 -9.29 14.60
C ALA A 81 -4.79 -10.70 14.10
N ARG A 82 -5.39 -11.75 14.65
CA ARG A 82 -5.18 -13.13 14.20
C ARG A 82 -5.78 -13.37 12.82
N GLU A 83 -6.97 -12.84 12.56
CA GLU A 83 -7.60 -12.91 11.24
C GLU A 83 -6.74 -12.21 10.19
N ALA A 84 -6.26 -11.00 10.48
CA ALA A 84 -5.38 -10.24 9.60
C ALA A 84 -4.05 -10.97 9.32
N ALA A 85 -3.55 -11.76 10.28
CA ALA A 85 -2.34 -12.58 10.15
C ALA A 85 -2.54 -13.92 9.43
N CYS A 86 -3.76 -14.21 8.97
CA CYS A 86 -4.11 -15.46 8.33
C CYS A 86 -4.66 -15.29 6.91
N ARG A 87 -4.72 -16.40 6.18
CA ARG A 87 -5.35 -16.54 4.87
C ARG A 87 -6.29 -17.72 4.86
N THR A 88 -7.37 -17.61 4.10
CA THR A 88 -8.20 -18.78 3.83
C THR A 88 -7.40 -19.82 3.05
N PHE A 89 -7.83 -21.09 3.09
CA PHE A 89 -7.21 -22.13 2.27
C PHE A 89 -7.24 -21.81 0.77
N LYS A 90 -8.28 -21.09 0.33
CA LYS A 90 -8.42 -20.65 -1.07
C LYS A 90 -7.39 -19.58 -1.41
N ASP A 91 -7.22 -18.58 -0.55
CA ASP A 91 -6.28 -17.49 -0.80
C ASP A 91 -4.84 -17.99 -0.72
N ALA A 92 -4.52 -18.84 0.26
CA ALA A 92 -3.21 -19.49 0.34
C ALA A 92 -2.88 -20.34 -0.90
N ALA A 93 -3.89 -20.97 -1.52
CA ALA A 93 -3.72 -21.70 -2.78
C ALA A 93 -3.35 -20.75 -3.93
N ALA A 94 -4.01 -19.59 -3.99
CA ALA A 94 -3.72 -18.55 -4.98
C ALA A 94 -2.32 -17.97 -4.77
N ASP A 95 -1.96 -17.62 -3.53
CA ASP A 95 -0.67 -17.04 -3.15
C ASP A 95 0.49 -17.97 -3.54
N LEU A 96 0.38 -19.26 -3.21
CA LEU A 96 1.41 -20.25 -3.52
C LEU A 96 1.37 -20.76 -4.97
N ARG A 97 0.33 -20.37 -5.74
CA ARG A 97 0.02 -20.84 -7.10
C ARG A 97 -0.08 -22.36 -7.18
N VAL A 98 -0.80 -22.95 -6.23
CA VAL A 98 -1.03 -24.41 -6.19
C VAL A 98 -2.52 -24.72 -6.12
N SER A 99 -2.89 -25.95 -6.49
CA SER A 99 -4.28 -26.40 -6.37
C SER A 99 -4.73 -26.53 -4.91
N ALA A 100 -6.04 -26.42 -4.63
CA ALA A 100 -6.59 -26.63 -3.29
C ALA A 100 -6.23 -28.00 -2.67
N PRO A 101 -6.23 -29.14 -3.40
CA PRO A 101 -5.74 -30.42 -2.86
C PRO A 101 -4.28 -30.36 -2.41
N ARG A 102 -3.44 -29.57 -3.10
CA ARG A 102 -2.03 -29.39 -2.74
C ARG A 102 -1.87 -28.61 -1.43
N ILE A 103 -2.68 -27.57 -1.20
CA ILE A 103 -2.71 -26.88 0.10
C ILE A 103 -3.06 -27.84 1.22
N THR A 104 -4.12 -28.63 1.07
CA THR A 104 -4.50 -29.65 2.07
C THR A 104 -3.37 -30.64 2.34
N ALA A 105 -2.64 -31.05 1.29
CA ALA A 105 -1.47 -31.92 1.43
C ALA A 105 -0.31 -31.25 2.17
N LEU A 106 -0.06 -29.94 1.95
CA LEU A 106 0.99 -29.18 2.64
C LEU A 106 0.68 -28.99 4.13
N VAL A 107 -0.57 -28.67 4.46
CA VAL A 107 -1.07 -28.63 5.85
C VAL A 107 -0.89 -29.98 6.51
N LYS A 108 -1.32 -31.08 5.86
CA LYS A 108 -1.16 -32.44 6.40
C LYS A 108 0.31 -32.84 6.58
N ALA A 109 1.20 -32.30 5.76
CA ALA A 109 2.65 -32.52 5.85
C ALA A 109 3.35 -31.59 6.86
N GLY A 110 2.62 -30.75 7.60
CA GLY A 110 3.19 -29.79 8.56
C GLY A 110 4.07 -28.72 7.90
N LYS A 111 3.82 -28.42 6.62
CA LYS A 111 4.54 -27.38 5.86
C LYS A 111 3.85 -26.03 5.90
N LEU A 112 2.58 -26.01 6.29
CA LEU A 112 1.77 -24.81 6.48
C LEU A 112 1.07 -24.96 7.84
N ASP A 113 1.10 -23.88 8.62
CA ASP A 113 0.55 -23.84 9.95
C ASP A 113 -0.90 -23.37 9.89
N VAL A 114 -1.78 -24.00 10.68
CA VAL A 114 -3.21 -23.73 10.69
C VAL A 114 -3.63 -23.24 12.06
N GLU A 115 -4.32 -22.11 12.09
CA GLU A 115 -4.96 -21.56 13.27
C GLU A 115 -6.48 -21.60 13.15
N LEU A 116 -7.16 -21.58 14.30
CA LEU A 116 -8.60 -21.41 14.37
C LEU A 116 -8.87 -19.93 14.65
N VAL A 117 -9.50 -19.25 13.70
CA VAL A 117 -9.90 -17.85 13.79
C VAL A 117 -11.40 -17.78 13.55
N ASP A 118 -12.16 -17.26 14.51
CA ASP A 118 -13.63 -17.20 14.52
C ASP A 118 -14.27 -18.55 14.12
N GLY A 119 -13.76 -19.64 14.71
CA GLY A 119 -14.23 -21.00 14.42
C GLY A 119 -13.87 -21.54 13.02
N ARG A 120 -13.12 -20.79 12.20
CA ARG A 120 -12.66 -21.18 10.87
C ARG A 120 -11.20 -21.56 10.91
N ARG A 121 -10.86 -22.65 10.20
CA ARG A 121 -9.46 -23.04 10.01
C ARG A 121 -8.85 -22.16 8.94
N MET A 122 -7.82 -21.42 9.30
CA MET A 122 -7.08 -20.54 8.41
C MET A 122 -5.58 -20.85 8.45
N ILE A 123 -4.86 -20.48 7.40
CA ILE A 123 -3.43 -20.73 7.27
C ILE A 123 -2.68 -19.46 7.62
N THR A 124 -1.65 -19.54 8.47
CA THR A 124 -0.89 -18.36 8.87
C THR A 124 -0.08 -17.82 7.69
N ILE A 125 -0.05 -16.50 7.52
CA ILE A 125 0.73 -15.83 6.47
C ILE A 125 2.21 -16.18 6.60
N ASP A 126 2.75 -16.18 7.82
CA ASP A 126 4.14 -16.55 8.11
C ASP A 126 4.51 -17.94 7.56
N SER A 127 3.65 -18.95 7.74
CA SER A 127 3.94 -20.29 7.21
C SER A 127 3.90 -20.35 5.68
N ILE A 128 3.05 -19.54 5.04
CA ILE A 128 2.98 -19.40 3.59
C ILE A 128 4.28 -18.79 3.06
N GLU A 129 4.72 -17.69 3.66
CA GLU A 129 5.95 -16.99 3.29
C GLU A 129 7.19 -17.87 3.50
N ARG A 130 7.29 -18.54 4.66
CA ARG A 130 8.35 -19.53 4.93
C ARG A 130 8.36 -20.66 3.91
N TYR A 131 7.20 -21.14 3.48
CA TYR A 131 7.12 -22.18 2.45
C TYR A 131 7.47 -21.64 1.05
N ALA A 132 7.08 -20.41 0.72
CA ALA A 132 7.36 -19.78 -0.56
C ALA A 132 8.85 -19.48 -0.76
N ALA A 133 9.55 -19.10 0.31
CA ALA A 133 10.98 -18.79 0.29
C ALA A 133 11.88 -20.04 0.15
N GLN A 134 11.37 -21.25 0.37
CA GLN A 134 12.15 -22.48 0.21
C GLN A 134 12.37 -22.80 -1.28
N GLU A 135 13.60 -23.16 -1.64
CA GLU A 135 13.91 -23.62 -3.00
C GLU A 135 13.07 -24.86 -3.35
N ARG A 136 12.28 -24.74 -4.42
CA ARG A 136 11.43 -25.81 -4.92
C ARG A 136 12.25 -26.71 -5.85
N HIS A 137 12.73 -27.84 -5.37
CA HIS A 137 13.25 -28.86 -6.28
C HIS A 137 12.10 -29.54 -7.04
N ALA A 138 12.01 -29.25 -8.34
CA ALA A 138 11.09 -29.94 -9.23
C ALA A 138 11.50 -31.41 -9.39
N GLY A 139 10.63 -32.35 -9.03
CA GLY A 139 10.88 -33.77 -9.30
C GLY A 139 9.87 -34.72 -8.65
N ARG A 140 9.31 -35.62 -9.46
CA ARG A 140 8.66 -36.85 -8.96
C ARG A 140 9.74 -37.72 -8.31
N PRO A 141 9.56 -38.23 -7.08
CA PRO A 141 10.48 -39.21 -6.51
C PRO A 141 10.64 -40.38 -7.49
N LYS A 142 11.87 -40.64 -7.96
CA LYS A 142 12.15 -41.80 -8.80
C LYS A 142 11.95 -43.04 -7.93
N LYS A 143 11.02 -43.92 -8.31
CA LYS A 143 10.93 -45.26 -7.71
C LYS A 143 12.25 -45.96 -8.00
N PHE A 144 13.02 -46.26 -6.97
CA PHE A 144 14.11 -47.22 -7.08
C PHE A 144 13.48 -48.59 -7.34
N VAL A 145 13.71 -49.13 -8.55
CA VAL A 145 13.44 -50.53 -8.84
C VAL A 145 14.63 -51.31 -8.29
N ALA A 146 14.39 -52.11 -7.25
CA ALA A 146 15.39 -53.06 -6.77
C ALA A 146 15.64 -54.10 -7.86
N VAL A 147 16.87 -54.18 -8.36
CA VAL A 147 17.32 -55.28 -9.22
C VAL A 147 17.82 -56.37 -8.27
N GLN A 148 17.27 -57.58 -8.45
CA GLN A 148 17.64 -58.81 -7.75
C GLN A 148 19.02 -59.30 -8.15
#